data_AF-A0A7C7KP50-F1
#
_entry.id   AF-A0A7C7KP50-F1
#
_cell.length_a   1.000
_cell.length_b   1.000
_cell.length_c   1.000
_cell.angle_alpha   90.00
_cell.angle_beta   90.00
_cell.angle_gamma   90.00
#
_symmetry.space_group_name_H-M   'P 1'
#
loop_
_entity.id
_entity.type
_entity.pdbx_description
1 polymer ?
#
loop_
_entity_poly.entity_id
_entity_poly.type
_entity_poly.pdbx_seq_one_letter_code
_entity_poly.pdbx_strand_id
1 'polypeptide(L)'
;IDTGMGLERISAVLQGKHDNYDTDLLRAIIEASAEYSGQAADGEHAVSHRVIADHLRASAFLVADGVLPSNEGRGYVLRRIMRRGMRHAHLLGCKDPLMWRLVPSLVSMMGVAFPELARADALITETLKLEETRFKDTLGRGLKLLEEETDKLSADGALDGEVAFKLYDTYGFPLDLTQDILRGQGRGVDTAGFDAAMERQRAAARKAWAGSGEAVTETLWFELRERLGATEFLGYGTESAEGQVVALVVEGQEVEKVSAGQDVLLLVNQTPFYGESGGQEGDRGAIFSASGGELHVSDTQKKLGGLHVHSGVMAHGSLKVGDAVELRVDGERRRGLRVHHSATHLLHEALRRRLGDHVTQKGSLVAEDRLRFDISHPKPMTAEDVQAVEAEVNARIRENAAVETRFMTPDEAIEAGALALFGEKYGDEVRVLSMGGEDPVKGGQQFSTELCGGTHVGRTGDIGYFKITGESALASGVRRIEALAGQAAASHAAGQASALAEAA
;
A
#
# COMPACT_ATOMS: atom_id res chain seq x y z
N ILE A 1 4.63 27.21 25.45
CA ILE A 1 4.89 28.31 24.51
C ILE A 1 5.09 27.67 23.16
N ASP A 2 4.21 27.94 22.20
CA ASP A 2 4.26 27.42 20.84
C ASP A 2 4.72 28.57 19.92
N THR A 3 5.82 28.37 19.20
CA THR A 3 6.44 29.41 18.36
C THR A 3 6.61 28.89 16.95
N GLY A 4 6.23 29.70 15.97
CA GLY A 4 6.50 29.45 14.55
C GLY A 4 7.10 30.69 13.91
N MET A 5 8.21 30.51 13.19
CA MET A 5 8.87 31.58 12.44
C MET A 5 9.13 31.06 11.02
N GLY A 6 8.46 31.65 10.02
CA GLY A 6 8.54 31.16 8.64
C GLY A 6 9.90 31.47 8.02
N LEU A 7 10.72 30.43 7.84
CA LEU A 7 12.09 30.55 7.32
C LEU A 7 12.15 31.36 6.02
N GLU A 8 11.26 31.08 5.06
CA GLU A 8 11.24 31.77 3.77
C GLU A 8 11.02 33.28 3.89
N ARG A 9 10.18 33.70 4.85
CA ARG A 9 9.92 35.13 5.08
C ARG A 9 11.10 35.82 5.72
N ILE A 10 11.81 35.15 6.63
CA ILE A 10 13.03 35.68 7.22
C ILE A 10 14.12 35.79 6.15
N SER A 11 14.26 34.75 5.32
CA SER A 11 15.22 34.75 4.21
C SER A 11 14.97 35.90 3.24
N ALA A 12 13.72 36.17 2.88
CA ALA A 12 13.37 37.33 2.05
C ALA A 12 13.85 38.65 2.69
N VAL A 13 13.60 38.85 3.99
CA VAL A 13 14.05 40.05 4.72
C VAL A 13 15.58 40.14 4.75
N LEU A 14 16.28 39.04 5.06
CA LEU A 14 17.75 39.01 5.12
C LEU A 14 18.41 39.26 3.76
N GLN A 15 17.76 38.83 2.67
CA GLN A 15 18.23 39.02 1.30
C GLN A 15 17.77 40.35 0.69
N GLY A 16 17.07 41.21 1.45
CA GLY A 16 16.56 42.50 0.97
C GLY A 16 15.48 42.37 -0.11
N LYS A 17 14.71 41.29 -0.07
CA LYS A 17 13.61 41.00 -1.00
C LYS A 17 12.25 41.28 -0.36
N HIS A 18 11.28 41.63 -1.19
CA HIS A 18 9.90 41.88 -0.76
C HIS A 18 8.97 40.68 -0.94
N ASP A 19 9.45 39.64 -1.64
CA ASP A 19 8.70 38.42 -1.94
C ASP A 19 9.60 37.20 -1.72
N ASN A 20 9.01 36.12 -1.19
CA ASN A 20 9.72 34.87 -0.96
C ASN A 20 10.19 34.24 -2.28
N TYR A 21 9.46 34.47 -3.38
CA TYR A 21 9.83 33.96 -4.71
C TYR A 21 11.10 34.60 -5.29
N ASP A 22 11.52 35.76 -4.75
CA ASP A 22 12.73 36.45 -5.18
C ASP A 22 13.98 36.04 -4.37
N THR A 23 13.81 35.13 -3.40
CA THR A 23 14.94 34.54 -2.67
C THR A 23 15.70 33.57 -3.56
N ASP A 24 16.99 33.41 -3.29
CA ASP A 24 17.86 32.45 -3.97
C ASP A 24 17.25 31.04 -4.09
N LEU A 25 16.59 30.54 -3.04
CA LEU A 25 15.94 29.22 -2.99
C LEU A 25 14.90 28.98 -4.10
N LEU A 26 14.01 29.95 -4.34
CA LEU A 26 12.92 29.81 -5.31
C LEU A 26 13.27 30.45 -6.66
N ARG A 27 14.07 31.51 -6.67
CA ARG A 27 14.45 32.24 -7.87
C ARG A 27 15.19 31.35 -8.87
N ALA A 28 16.12 30.51 -8.39
CA ALA A 28 16.84 29.59 -9.26
C ALA A 28 15.91 28.59 -9.99
N ILE A 29 14.88 28.09 -9.30
CA ILE A 29 13.89 27.17 -9.88
C ILE A 29 12.97 27.92 -10.87
N ILE A 30 12.59 29.16 -10.56
CA ILE A 30 11.82 30.05 -11.44
C ILE A 30 12.59 30.33 -12.74
N GLU A 31 13.89 30.62 -12.64
CA GLU A 31 14.75 30.88 -13.79
C GLU A 31 14.93 29.62 -14.65
N ALA A 32 15.12 28.44 -14.04
CA ALA A 32 15.13 27.17 -14.76
C ALA A 32 13.79 26.91 -15.48
N SER A 33 12.66 27.20 -14.83
CA SER A 33 11.34 27.08 -15.46
C SER A 33 11.19 28.00 -16.67
N ALA A 34 11.68 29.24 -16.58
CA ALA A 34 11.67 30.22 -17.66
C ALA A 34 12.54 29.77 -18.84
N GLU A 35 13.73 29.24 -18.57
CA GLU A 35 14.63 28.69 -19.59
C GLU A 35 13.98 27.53 -20.35
N TYR A 36 13.46 26.54 -19.64
CA TYR A 36 12.85 25.37 -20.28
C TYR A 36 11.54 25.67 -21.02
N SER A 37 10.77 26.67 -20.57
CA SER A 37 9.53 27.04 -21.26
C SER A 37 9.74 28.06 -22.39
N GLY A 38 10.90 28.73 -22.44
CA GLY A 38 11.17 29.83 -23.37
C GLY A 38 10.35 31.09 -23.09
N GLN A 39 9.90 31.28 -21.85
CA GLN A 39 9.09 32.44 -21.41
C GLN A 39 9.87 33.25 -20.39
N ALA A 40 9.70 34.58 -20.37
CA ALA A 40 10.43 35.43 -19.43
C ALA A 40 9.96 35.20 -17.98
N ALA A 41 10.91 34.97 -17.06
CA ALA A 41 10.64 34.71 -15.64
C ALA A 41 9.77 35.80 -14.96
N ASP A 42 10.00 37.07 -15.32
CA ASP A 42 9.29 38.24 -14.78
C ASP A 42 8.34 38.87 -15.82
N GLY A 43 7.98 38.14 -16.88
CA GLY A 43 7.10 38.60 -17.96
C GLY A 43 5.60 38.42 -17.66
N GLU A 44 4.79 38.37 -18.72
CA GLU A 44 3.33 38.18 -18.64
C GLU A 44 2.92 36.95 -17.82
N HIS A 45 3.74 35.89 -17.87
CA HIS A 45 3.47 34.63 -17.18
C HIS A 45 4.25 34.43 -15.86
N ALA A 46 4.76 35.51 -15.24
CA ALA A 46 5.56 35.43 -14.01
C ALA A 46 4.88 34.61 -12.88
N VAL A 47 3.56 34.73 -12.75
CA VAL A 47 2.78 33.96 -11.75
C VAL A 47 2.87 32.45 -12.02
N SER A 48 2.86 32.01 -13.28
CA SER A 48 2.96 30.59 -13.62
C SER A 48 4.30 30.00 -13.19
N HIS A 49 5.41 30.73 -13.37
CA HIS A 49 6.72 30.27 -12.91
C HIS A 49 6.79 30.12 -11.38
N ARG A 50 6.20 31.07 -10.64
CA ARG A 50 6.11 30.99 -9.17
C ARG A 50 5.32 29.77 -8.71
N VAL A 51 4.17 29.50 -9.34
CA VAL A 51 3.34 28.32 -9.03
C VAL A 51 4.08 27.02 -9.35
N ILE A 52 4.75 26.94 -10.50
CA ILE A 52 5.55 25.78 -10.89
C ILE A 52 6.64 25.50 -9.86
N ALA A 53 7.42 26.51 -9.47
CA ALA A 53 8.51 26.35 -8.50
C ALA A 53 8.02 25.86 -7.13
N ASP A 54 6.95 26.47 -6.60
CA ASP A 54 6.38 26.09 -5.31
C ASP A 54 5.77 24.68 -5.33
N HIS A 55 5.02 24.34 -6.39
CA HIS A 55 4.34 23.05 -6.48
C HIS A 55 5.32 21.92 -6.80
N LEU A 56 6.41 22.20 -7.54
CA LEU A 56 7.53 21.26 -7.71
C LEU A 56 8.13 20.94 -6.35
N ARG A 57 8.47 21.96 -5.56
CA ARG A 57 9.05 21.81 -4.22
C ARG A 57 8.15 20.96 -3.34
N ALA A 58 6.88 21.34 -3.19
CA ALA A 58 5.93 20.60 -2.36
C ALA A 58 5.75 19.14 -2.83
N SER A 59 5.65 18.91 -4.14
CA SER A 59 5.49 17.56 -4.69
C SER A 59 6.73 16.68 -4.44
N ALA A 60 7.93 17.24 -4.63
CA ALA A 60 9.18 16.52 -4.44
C ALA A 60 9.39 16.09 -2.99
N PHE A 61 9.12 16.97 -2.02
CA PHE A 61 9.20 16.62 -0.59
C PHE A 61 8.20 15.53 -0.22
N LEU A 62 6.93 15.65 -0.66
CA LEU A 62 5.92 14.62 -0.41
C LEU A 62 6.32 13.26 -0.99
N VAL A 63 6.89 13.24 -2.20
CA VAL A 63 7.36 12.01 -2.83
C VAL A 63 8.59 11.44 -2.11
N ALA A 64 9.52 12.29 -1.68
CA ALA A 64 10.67 11.88 -0.87
C ALA A 64 10.23 11.24 0.46
N ASP A 65 9.14 11.74 1.05
CA ASP A 65 8.51 11.18 2.27
C ASP A 65 7.65 9.93 2.01
N GLY A 66 7.68 9.38 0.78
CA GLY A 66 6.99 8.13 0.42
C GLY A 66 5.51 8.29 0.03
N VAL A 67 5.01 9.51 -0.12
CA VAL A 67 3.66 9.75 -0.66
C VAL A 67 3.69 9.61 -2.17
N LEU A 68 2.87 8.71 -2.71
CA LEU A 68 2.71 8.52 -4.15
C LEU A 68 1.33 9.03 -4.62
N PRO A 69 1.19 9.54 -5.87
CA PRO A 69 -0.08 10.04 -6.37
C PRO A 69 -1.17 8.96 -6.40
N SER A 70 -2.29 9.19 -5.72
CA SER A 70 -3.42 8.26 -5.65
C SER A 70 -4.76 8.98 -5.84
N ASN A 71 -5.87 8.22 -5.82
CA ASN A 71 -7.22 8.79 -5.89
C ASN A 71 -7.77 9.23 -4.52
N GLU A 72 -7.11 8.89 -3.41
CA GLU A 72 -7.63 9.11 -2.05
C GLU A 72 -6.56 9.53 -1.04
N GLY A 73 -6.99 10.12 0.09
CA GLY A 73 -6.11 10.46 1.21
C GLY A 73 -4.94 11.37 0.82
N ARG A 74 -3.74 11.06 1.35
CA ARG A 74 -2.52 11.87 1.11
C ARG A 74 -2.08 11.86 -0.35
N GLY A 75 -2.22 10.72 -1.04
CA GLY A 75 -1.85 10.61 -2.45
C GLY A 75 -2.77 11.43 -3.37
N TYR A 76 -4.03 11.62 -3.01
CA TYR A 76 -4.93 12.56 -3.70
C TYR A 76 -4.45 14.01 -3.57
N VAL A 77 -4.05 14.42 -2.36
CA VAL A 77 -3.52 15.77 -2.11
C VAL A 77 -2.24 16.02 -2.92
N LEU A 78 -1.30 15.07 -2.94
CA LEU A 78 -0.10 15.16 -3.77
C LEU A 78 -0.45 15.33 -5.25
N ARG A 79 -1.33 14.46 -5.77
CA ARG A 79 -1.78 14.52 -7.17
C ARG A 79 -2.39 15.88 -7.51
N ARG A 80 -3.14 16.46 -6.58
CA ARG A 80 -3.74 17.79 -6.69
C ARG A 80 -2.69 18.90 -6.89
N ILE A 81 -1.67 18.89 -6.03
CA ILE A 81 -0.55 19.85 -6.08
C ILE A 81 0.21 19.68 -7.41
N MET A 82 0.56 18.45 -7.78
CA MET A 82 1.26 18.16 -9.03
C MET A 82 0.51 18.69 -10.25
N ARG A 83 -0.79 18.37 -10.37
CA ARG A 83 -1.61 18.78 -11.52
C ARG A 83 -1.76 20.29 -11.66
N ARG A 84 -1.78 21.02 -10.53
CA ARG A 84 -1.81 22.49 -10.57
C ARG A 84 -0.52 23.07 -11.13
N GLY A 85 0.65 22.56 -10.73
CA GLY A 85 1.93 22.93 -11.34
C GLY A 85 1.97 22.62 -12.85
N MET A 86 1.53 21.42 -13.24
CA MET A 86 1.50 20.97 -14.64
C MET A 86 0.54 21.80 -15.50
N ARG A 87 -0.59 22.27 -14.94
CA ARG A 87 -1.49 23.21 -15.63
C ARG A 87 -0.75 24.51 -15.98
N HIS A 88 0.02 25.06 -15.05
CA HIS A 88 0.78 26.28 -15.31
C HIS A 88 1.88 26.07 -16.35
N ALA A 89 2.50 24.89 -16.39
CA ALA A 89 3.39 24.51 -17.49
C ALA A 89 2.66 24.51 -18.84
N HIS A 90 1.43 23.99 -18.90
CA HIS A 90 0.61 24.05 -20.11
C HIS A 90 0.25 25.49 -20.52
N LEU A 91 -0.09 26.37 -19.56
CA LEU A 91 -0.38 27.78 -19.81
C LEU A 91 0.82 28.55 -20.38
N LEU A 92 2.05 28.14 -20.05
CA LEU A 92 3.29 28.68 -20.64
C LEU A 92 3.51 28.24 -22.10
N GLY A 93 2.67 27.34 -22.62
CA GLY A 93 2.80 26.78 -23.96
C GLY A 93 3.74 25.57 -24.06
N CYS A 94 4.15 24.98 -22.94
CA CYS A 94 5.02 23.81 -22.93
C CYS A 94 4.29 22.60 -23.56
N LYS A 95 4.86 22.09 -24.66
CA LYS A 95 4.34 20.88 -25.32
C LYS A 95 4.83 19.60 -24.66
N ASP A 96 6.07 19.60 -24.18
CA ASP A 96 6.66 18.44 -23.51
C ASP A 96 6.56 18.56 -21.99
N PRO A 97 6.51 17.43 -21.24
CA PRO A 97 6.55 17.46 -19.78
C PRO A 97 7.73 18.27 -19.25
N LEU A 98 7.43 19.27 -18.41
CA LEU A 98 8.37 20.26 -17.87
C LEU A 98 8.78 19.96 -16.43
N MET A 99 7.84 19.56 -15.57
CA MET A 99 8.03 19.52 -14.11
C MET A 99 9.23 18.66 -13.71
N TRP A 100 9.36 17.47 -14.29
CA TRP A 100 10.47 16.55 -13.98
C TRP A 100 11.85 17.11 -14.39
N ARG A 101 11.91 18.00 -15.39
CA ARG A 101 13.18 18.63 -15.83
C ARG A 101 13.73 19.62 -14.82
N LEU A 102 12.88 20.08 -13.89
CA LEU A 102 13.24 21.03 -12.85
C LEU A 102 13.77 20.33 -11.58
N VAL A 103 13.64 19.00 -11.46
CA VAL A 103 14.11 18.23 -10.30
C VAL A 103 15.60 18.42 -10.04
N PRO A 104 16.51 18.39 -11.04
CA PRO A 104 17.92 18.65 -10.80
C PRO A 104 18.20 20.04 -10.22
N SER A 105 17.43 21.06 -10.62
CA SER A 105 17.57 22.41 -10.06
C SER A 105 17.12 22.45 -8.60
N LEU A 106 16.01 21.78 -8.26
CA LEU A 106 15.56 21.65 -6.88
C LEU A 106 16.60 20.92 -6.00
N VAL A 107 17.10 19.77 -6.46
CA VAL A 107 18.08 18.96 -5.72
C VAL A 107 19.40 19.73 -5.54
N SER A 108 19.84 20.48 -6.55
CA SER A 108 21.01 21.35 -6.43
C SER A 108 20.84 22.42 -5.33
N MET A 109 19.66 23.03 -5.24
CA MET A 109 19.38 24.09 -4.26
C MET A 109 19.17 23.59 -2.83
N MET A 110 18.57 22.40 -2.68
CA MET A 110 18.06 21.94 -1.38
C MET A 110 18.68 20.61 -0.90
N GLY A 111 19.26 19.80 -1.78
CA GLY A 111 19.67 18.42 -1.50
C GLY A 111 20.77 18.26 -0.45
N VAL A 112 21.57 19.30 -0.19
CA VAL A 112 22.59 19.27 0.88
C VAL A 112 21.92 19.30 2.26
N ALA A 113 20.90 20.15 2.44
CA ALA A 113 20.16 20.26 3.70
C ALA A 113 19.09 19.18 3.84
N PHE A 114 18.60 18.64 2.72
CA PHE A 114 17.55 17.62 2.65
C PHE A 114 18.02 16.42 1.80
N PRO A 115 18.90 15.54 2.35
CA PRO A 115 19.49 14.42 1.61
C PRO A 115 18.47 13.41 1.07
N GLU A 116 17.28 13.35 1.67
CA GLU A 116 16.12 12.60 1.18
C GLU A 116 15.73 12.98 -0.26
N LEU A 117 15.87 14.24 -0.66
CA LEU A 117 15.59 14.66 -2.04
C LEU A 117 16.56 14.03 -3.03
N ALA A 118 17.85 13.94 -2.68
CA ALA A 118 18.86 13.30 -3.52
C ALA A 118 18.65 11.78 -3.57
N ARG A 119 18.32 11.14 -2.44
CA ARG A 119 17.98 9.70 -2.39
C ARG A 119 16.76 9.37 -3.22
N ALA A 120 15.75 10.24 -3.23
CA ALA A 120 14.50 10.04 -3.95
C ALA A 120 14.48 10.62 -5.36
N ASP A 121 15.58 11.18 -5.88
CA ASP A 121 15.63 11.91 -7.17
C ASP A 121 14.99 11.10 -8.32
N ALA A 122 15.39 9.84 -8.46
CA ALA A 122 14.87 8.96 -9.50
C ALA A 122 13.36 8.74 -9.38
N LEU A 123 12.85 8.57 -8.15
CA LEU A 123 11.43 8.39 -7.88
C LEU A 123 10.65 9.68 -8.14
N ILE A 124 11.16 10.82 -7.69
CA ILE A 124 10.55 12.14 -7.91
C ILE A 124 10.45 12.43 -9.41
N THR A 125 11.57 12.27 -10.11
CA THR A 125 11.70 12.48 -11.56
C THR A 125 10.71 11.62 -12.33
N GLU A 126 10.68 10.31 -12.06
CA GLU A 126 9.82 9.39 -12.78
C GLU A 126 8.33 9.62 -12.44
N THR A 127 8.01 9.87 -11.16
CA THR A 127 6.65 10.19 -10.71
C THR A 127 6.10 11.45 -11.39
N LEU A 128 6.86 12.54 -11.40
CA LEU A 128 6.47 13.78 -12.05
C LEU A 128 6.31 13.59 -13.56
N LYS A 129 7.28 12.93 -14.20
CA LYS A 129 7.25 12.71 -15.65
C LYS A 129 6.03 11.90 -16.09
N LEU A 130 5.72 10.83 -15.37
CA LEU A 130 4.58 9.96 -15.69
C LEU A 130 3.24 10.63 -15.42
N GLU A 131 3.08 11.28 -14.26
CA GLU A 131 1.83 11.96 -13.93
C GLU A 131 1.61 13.13 -14.90
N GLU A 132 2.64 13.89 -15.26
CA GLU A 132 2.53 14.99 -16.24
C GLU A 132 2.18 14.47 -17.64
N THR A 133 2.78 13.37 -18.06
CA THR A 133 2.48 12.74 -19.36
C THR A 133 1.03 12.27 -19.41
N ARG A 134 0.56 11.55 -18.38
CA ARG A 134 -0.83 11.09 -18.28
C ARG A 134 -1.81 12.25 -18.18
N PHE A 135 -1.48 13.25 -17.38
CA PHE A 135 -2.33 14.39 -17.14
C PHE A 135 -2.45 15.27 -18.39
N LYS A 136 -1.41 15.42 -19.21
CA LYS A 136 -1.46 16.17 -20.47
C LYS A 136 -2.60 15.71 -21.39
N ASP A 137 -2.75 14.39 -21.56
CA ASP A 137 -3.81 13.81 -22.41
C ASP A 137 -5.23 14.02 -21.84
N THR A 138 -5.35 14.04 -20.51
CA THR A 138 -6.59 14.36 -19.80
C THR A 138 -6.89 15.86 -19.82
N LEU A 139 -5.87 16.71 -19.64
CA LEU A 139 -5.97 18.15 -19.56
C LEU A 139 -6.47 18.74 -20.87
N GLY A 140 -5.91 18.33 -22.02
CA GLY A 140 -6.34 18.84 -23.32
C GLY A 140 -7.81 18.53 -23.63
N ARG A 141 -8.27 17.31 -23.35
CA ARG A 141 -9.68 16.92 -23.54
C ARG A 141 -10.61 17.62 -22.54
N GLY A 142 -10.21 17.68 -21.27
CA GLY A 142 -11.00 18.30 -20.21
C GLY A 142 -11.13 19.81 -20.36
N LEU A 143 -10.06 20.52 -20.78
CA LEU A 143 -10.11 21.95 -21.07
C LEU A 143 -11.06 22.27 -22.21
N LYS A 144 -11.01 21.50 -23.30
CA LYS A 144 -11.91 21.70 -24.44
C LYS A 144 -13.38 21.50 -24.04
N LEU A 145 -13.68 20.44 -23.29
CA LEU A 145 -15.04 20.20 -22.83
C LEU A 145 -15.50 21.25 -21.82
N LEU A 146 -14.62 21.68 -20.91
CA LEU A 146 -14.92 22.76 -19.98
C LEU A 146 -15.24 24.05 -20.72
N GLU A 147 -14.45 24.41 -21.73
CA GLU A 147 -14.67 25.57 -22.60
C GLU A 147 -16.04 25.48 -23.30
N GLU A 148 -16.35 24.36 -23.95
CA GLU A 148 -17.63 24.09 -24.60
C GLU A 148 -18.84 24.22 -23.66
N GLU A 149 -18.70 23.80 -22.39
CA GLU A 149 -19.76 23.94 -21.39
C GLU A 149 -19.83 25.36 -20.83
N THR A 150 -18.70 26.05 -20.65
CA THR A 150 -18.69 27.45 -20.19
C THR A 150 -19.21 28.44 -21.22
N ASP A 151 -19.03 28.17 -22.51
CA ASP A 151 -19.56 29.01 -23.60
C ASP A 151 -21.09 29.02 -23.65
N LYS A 152 -21.73 27.98 -23.08
CA LYS A 152 -23.19 27.89 -22.97
C LYS A 152 -23.74 28.66 -21.77
N LEU A 153 -22.89 29.13 -20.87
CA LEU A 153 -23.27 29.82 -19.63
C LEU A 153 -23.25 31.34 -19.81
N SER A 154 -24.17 32.03 -19.13
CA SER A 154 -24.12 33.48 -18.95
C SER A 154 -22.81 33.91 -18.27
N ALA A 155 -22.40 35.18 -18.39
CA ALA A 155 -21.08 35.66 -17.93
C ALA A 155 -20.71 35.26 -16.49
N ASP A 156 -21.69 35.23 -15.57
CA ASP A 156 -21.50 34.88 -14.15
C ASP A 156 -22.08 33.50 -13.78
N GLY A 157 -22.53 32.72 -14.78
CA GLY A 157 -23.15 31.42 -14.58
C GLY A 157 -22.17 30.41 -13.98
N ALA A 158 -22.60 29.74 -12.90
CA ALA A 158 -21.86 28.63 -12.31
C ALA A 158 -21.97 27.36 -13.18
N LEU A 159 -20.90 26.58 -13.24
CA LEU A 159 -20.92 25.28 -13.91
C LEU A 159 -21.80 24.30 -13.13
N ASP A 160 -22.70 23.64 -13.84
CA ASP A 160 -23.60 22.63 -13.27
C ASP A 160 -22.83 21.46 -12.63
N GLY A 161 -23.34 20.99 -11.48
CA GLY A 161 -22.70 19.95 -10.68
C GLY A 161 -22.62 18.59 -11.38
N GLU A 162 -23.61 18.24 -12.22
CA GLU A 162 -23.58 17.00 -13.02
C GLU A 162 -22.55 17.10 -14.14
N VAL A 163 -22.38 18.28 -14.72
CA VAL A 163 -21.33 18.54 -15.72
C VAL A 163 -19.94 18.44 -15.09
N ALA A 164 -19.76 19.06 -13.91
CA ALA A 164 -18.52 18.93 -13.13
C ALA A 164 -18.25 17.48 -12.71
N PHE A 165 -19.29 16.72 -12.35
CA PHE A 165 -19.18 15.30 -12.02
C PHE A 165 -18.80 14.48 -13.25
N LYS A 166 -19.39 14.75 -14.42
CA LYS A 166 -19.02 14.09 -15.68
C LYS A 166 -17.57 14.37 -16.07
N LEU A 167 -17.10 15.61 -15.93
CA LEU A 167 -15.69 15.97 -16.11
C LEU A 167 -14.77 15.15 -15.21
N TYR A 168 -15.15 14.98 -13.94
CA TYR A 168 -14.41 14.18 -12.95
C TYR A 168 -14.43 12.68 -13.24
N ASP A 169 -15.62 12.08 -13.34
CA ASP A 169 -15.84 10.64 -13.39
C ASP A 169 -15.51 10.05 -14.77
N THR A 170 -15.98 10.69 -15.84
CA THR A 170 -15.83 10.17 -17.20
C THR A 170 -14.49 10.56 -17.83
N TYR A 171 -14.03 11.78 -17.61
CA TYR A 171 -12.85 12.33 -18.30
C TYR A 171 -11.62 12.44 -17.40
N GLY A 172 -11.75 12.17 -16.10
CA GLY A 172 -10.65 12.24 -15.13
C GLY A 172 -10.17 13.65 -14.82
N PHE A 173 -10.98 14.67 -15.14
CA PHE A 173 -10.67 16.09 -14.97
C PHE A 173 -11.10 16.55 -13.56
N PRO A 174 -10.16 16.85 -12.66
CA PRO A 174 -10.48 17.05 -11.24
C PRO A 174 -11.38 18.26 -10.97
N LEU A 175 -12.31 18.13 -10.01
CA LEU A 175 -13.19 19.22 -9.57
C LEU A 175 -12.39 20.45 -9.13
N ASP A 176 -11.31 20.27 -8.40
CA ASP A 176 -10.51 21.38 -7.88
C ASP A 176 -9.82 22.17 -9.00
N LEU A 177 -9.43 21.48 -10.08
CA LEU A 177 -8.89 22.11 -11.28
C LEU A 177 -9.97 22.89 -12.03
N THR A 178 -11.16 22.31 -12.17
CA THR A 178 -12.34 23.00 -12.71
C THR A 178 -12.62 24.29 -11.93
N GLN A 179 -12.63 24.21 -10.59
CA GLN A 179 -12.82 25.37 -9.72
C GLN A 179 -11.71 26.42 -9.88
N ASP A 180 -10.44 26.00 -9.96
CA ASP A 180 -9.29 26.89 -10.13
C ASP A 180 -9.27 27.57 -11.51
N ILE A 181 -9.82 26.94 -12.54
CA ILE A 181 -10.00 27.54 -13.87
C ILE A 181 -11.13 28.56 -13.86
N LEU A 182 -12.32 28.15 -13.41
CA LEU A 182 -13.50 29.01 -13.41
C LEU A 182 -13.33 30.22 -12.51
N ARG A 183 -12.61 30.09 -11.38
CA ARG A 183 -12.28 31.24 -10.52
C ARG A 183 -11.50 32.32 -11.28
N GLY A 184 -10.59 31.93 -12.16
CA GLY A 184 -9.85 32.87 -13.02
C GLY A 184 -10.75 33.61 -14.02
N GLN A 185 -11.92 33.05 -14.34
CA GLN A 185 -12.95 33.63 -15.20
C GLN A 185 -14.07 34.34 -14.42
N GLY A 186 -13.96 34.44 -13.09
CA GLY A 186 -15.02 35.02 -12.24
C GLY A 186 -16.24 34.11 -12.02
N ARG A 187 -16.15 32.81 -12.35
CA ARG A 187 -17.24 31.83 -12.31
C ARG A 187 -17.06 30.82 -11.17
N GLY A 188 -18.18 30.24 -10.73
CA GLY A 188 -18.22 29.17 -9.72
C GLY A 188 -18.54 27.79 -10.29
N VAL A 189 -18.51 26.77 -9.42
CA VAL A 189 -19.05 25.42 -9.70
C VAL A 189 -20.15 25.14 -8.68
N ASP A 190 -21.25 24.53 -9.11
CA ASP A 190 -22.24 23.94 -8.20
C ASP A 190 -21.68 22.70 -7.50
N THR A 191 -21.00 22.93 -6.39
CA THR A 191 -20.41 21.89 -5.54
C THR A 191 -21.47 21.00 -4.88
N ALA A 192 -22.63 21.55 -4.54
CA ALA A 192 -23.71 20.77 -3.94
C ALA A 192 -24.29 19.75 -4.94
N GLY A 193 -24.46 20.16 -6.20
CA GLY A 193 -24.84 19.27 -7.29
C GLY A 193 -23.80 18.17 -7.56
N PHE A 194 -22.51 18.51 -7.52
CA PHE A 194 -21.41 17.55 -7.65
C PHE A 194 -21.42 16.50 -6.53
N ASP A 195 -21.53 16.94 -5.28
CA ASP A 195 -21.54 16.05 -4.11
C ASP A 195 -22.76 15.12 -4.13
N ALA A 196 -23.92 15.63 -4.57
CA ALA A 196 -25.12 14.81 -4.76
C ALA A 196 -24.96 13.75 -5.87
N ALA A 197 -24.18 14.03 -6.92
CA ALA A 197 -23.84 13.04 -7.95
C ALA A 197 -22.86 11.97 -7.42
N MET A 198 -21.83 12.39 -6.67
CA MET A 198 -20.88 11.49 -5.99
C MET A 198 -21.58 10.54 -5.01
N GLU A 199 -22.50 11.03 -4.18
CA GLU A 199 -23.21 10.19 -3.22
C GLU A 199 -24.18 9.21 -3.89
N ARG A 200 -24.80 9.57 -5.02
CA ARG A 200 -25.60 8.61 -5.82
C ARG A 200 -24.73 7.46 -6.33
N GLN A 201 -23.51 7.74 -6.81
CA GLN A 201 -22.56 6.72 -7.26
C GLN A 201 -22.11 5.83 -6.09
N ARG A 202 -21.75 6.41 -4.94
CA ARG A 202 -21.37 5.66 -3.72
C ARG A 202 -22.50 4.80 -3.19
N ALA A 203 -23.72 5.31 -3.15
CA ALA A 203 -24.89 4.55 -2.69
C ALA A 203 -25.20 3.36 -3.61
N ALA A 204 -25.02 3.51 -4.93
CA ALA A 204 -25.14 2.41 -5.88
C ALA A 204 -24.07 1.32 -5.63
N ALA A 205 -22.81 1.72 -5.38
CA ALA A 205 -21.73 0.79 -5.03
C ALA A 205 -21.98 0.08 -3.68
N ARG A 206 -22.47 0.80 -2.66
CA ARG A 206 -22.80 0.23 -1.34
C ARG A 206 -23.99 -0.73 -1.39
N LYS A 207 -25.01 -0.47 -2.20
CA LYS A 207 -26.13 -1.40 -2.40
C LYS A 207 -25.70 -2.72 -3.04
N ALA A 208 -24.59 -2.73 -3.79
CA ALA A 208 -23.98 -3.96 -4.27
C ALA A 208 -23.16 -4.70 -3.17
N TRP A 209 -22.80 -4.03 -2.07
CA TRP A 209 -21.96 -4.57 -0.99
C TRP A 209 -22.73 -4.95 0.29
N ALA A 210 -23.90 -4.34 0.55
CA ALA A 210 -24.72 -4.47 1.75
C ALA A 210 -25.47 -5.82 1.91
N GLY A 211 -24.83 -6.94 1.57
CA GLY A 211 -25.31 -8.29 1.84
C GLY A 211 -24.73 -8.95 3.11
N SER A 212 -23.85 -8.29 3.88
CA SER A 212 -23.16 -8.87 5.06
C SER A 212 -23.16 -7.91 6.27
N GLY A 213 -23.62 -8.36 7.44
CA GLY A 213 -23.95 -7.50 8.60
C GLY A 213 -22.84 -7.30 9.64
N GLU A 214 -21.85 -6.45 9.38
CA GLU A 214 -20.62 -6.34 10.22
C GLU A 214 -20.73 -5.45 11.49
N ALA A 215 -21.67 -4.50 11.58
CA ALA A 215 -21.60 -3.42 12.59
C ALA A 215 -21.91 -3.85 14.04
N VAL A 216 -22.71 -4.90 14.27
CA VAL A 216 -23.08 -5.37 15.64
C VAL A 216 -21.93 -6.14 16.29
N THR A 217 -21.03 -6.71 15.49
CA THR A 217 -19.94 -7.58 15.92
C THR A 217 -18.76 -6.83 16.55
N GLU A 218 -18.53 -5.56 16.22
CA GLU A 218 -17.34 -4.84 16.69
C GLU A 218 -17.37 -4.48 18.18
N THR A 219 -18.52 -4.03 18.71
CA THR A 219 -18.66 -3.66 20.12
C THR A 219 -18.35 -4.83 21.07
N LEU A 220 -18.81 -6.03 20.71
CA LEU A 220 -18.56 -7.26 21.46
C LEU A 220 -17.06 -7.56 21.63
N TRP A 221 -16.27 -7.39 20.56
CA TRP A 221 -14.83 -7.66 20.62
C TRP A 221 -14.10 -6.69 21.54
N PHE A 222 -14.52 -5.43 21.62
CA PHE A 222 -13.94 -4.44 22.52
C PHE A 222 -14.18 -4.82 23.99
N GLU A 223 -15.42 -5.18 24.35
CA GLU A 223 -15.76 -5.61 25.70
C GLU A 223 -15.00 -6.89 26.11
N LEU A 224 -14.91 -7.86 25.21
CA LEU A 224 -14.13 -9.08 25.41
C LEU A 224 -12.63 -8.78 25.58
N ARG A 225 -12.07 -7.88 24.77
CA ARG A 225 -10.66 -7.49 24.87
C ARG A 225 -10.34 -6.81 26.19
N GLU A 226 -11.20 -5.91 26.66
CA GLU A 226 -11.01 -5.20 27.92
C GLU A 226 -11.06 -6.17 29.12
N ARG A 227 -11.99 -7.13 29.09
CA ARG A 227 -12.17 -8.10 30.17
C ARG A 227 -11.12 -9.22 30.19
N LEU A 228 -10.74 -9.74 29.01
CA LEU A 228 -9.91 -10.94 28.89
C LEU A 228 -8.45 -10.65 28.56
N GLY A 229 -8.13 -9.45 28.07
CA GLY A 229 -6.79 -9.10 27.62
C GLY A 229 -6.44 -9.70 26.25
N ALA A 230 -5.14 -9.84 25.98
CA ALA A 230 -4.64 -10.42 24.73
C ALA A 230 -4.53 -11.93 24.77
N THR A 231 -4.80 -12.58 23.63
CA THR A 231 -4.46 -13.99 23.44
C THR A 231 -2.95 -14.10 23.24
N GLU A 232 -2.29 -14.95 24.03
CA GLU A 232 -0.88 -15.28 23.86
C GLU A 232 -0.70 -16.15 22.60
N PHE A 233 0.15 -15.71 21.68
CA PHE A 233 0.39 -16.43 20.42
C PHE A 233 1.66 -17.27 20.49
N LEU A 234 1.49 -18.59 20.34
CA LEU A 234 2.57 -19.59 20.43
C LEU A 234 3.00 -20.12 19.05
N GLY A 235 2.29 -19.73 17.99
CA GLY A 235 2.38 -20.35 16.66
C GLY A 235 3.69 -20.13 15.90
N TYR A 236 4.59 -19.30 16.44
CA TYR A 236 5.96 -19.18 15.92
C TYR A 236 6.80 -20.42 16.24
N GLY A 237 6.62 -21.02 17.42
CA GLY A 237 7.43 -22.14 17.89
C GLY A 237 6.75 -23.51 17.75
N THR A 238 5.42 -23.56 17.73
CA THR A 238 4.66 -24.82 17.73
C THR A 238 3.39 -24.74 16.88
N GLU A 239 2.91 -25.90 16.43
CA GLU A 239 1.63 -26.09 15.74
C GLU A 239 0.59 -26.79 16.63
N SER A 240 0.98 -27.19 17.84
CA SER A 240 0.08 -27.70 18.87
C SER A 240 0.38 -27.07 20.23
N ALA A 241 -0.67 -26.80 21.01
CA ALA A 241 -0.55 -26.32 22.38
C ALA A 241 -1.81 -26.64 23.18
N GLU A 242 -1.69 -26.65 24.50
CA GLU A 242 -2.84 -26.65 25.39
C GLU A 242 -3.28 -25.21 25.69
N GLY A 243 -4.56 -24.99 25.96
CA GLY A 243 -5.12 -23.70 26.32
C GLY A 243 -6.42 -23.85 27.12
N GLN A 244 -6.99 -22.72 27.54
CA GLN A 244 -8.27 -22.66 28.23
C GLN A 244 -9.25 -21.82 27.42
N VAL A 245 -10.49 -22.31 27.27
CA VAL A 245 -11.59 -21.56 26.66
C VAL A 245 -11.97 -20.39 27.58
N VAL A 246 -11.87 -19.16 27.08
CA VAL A 246 -12.18 -17.94 27.84
C VAL A 246 -13.47 -17.27 27.40
N ALA A 247 -13.91 -17.50 26.16
CA ALA A 247 -15.23 -17.09 25.68
C ALA A 247 -15.71 -17.96 24.51
N LEU A 248 -17.02 -18.08 24.39
CA LEU A 248 -17.73 -18.70 23.27
C LEU A 248 -18.79 -17.70 22.80
N VAL A 249 -18.86 -17.46 21.50
CA VAL A 249 -19.82 -16.53 20.90
C VAL A 249 -20.60 -17.24 19.80
N VAL A 250 -21.92 -17.16 19.86
CA VAL A 250 -22.86 -17.72 18.87
C VAL A 250 -23.82 -16.61 18.45
N GLU A 251 -23.99 -16.40 17.15
CA GLU A 251 -24.88 -15.35 16.60
C GLU A 251 -24.62 -13.95 17.21
N GLY A 252 -23.36 -13.63 17.52
CA GLY A 252 -22.97 -12.35 18.10
C GLY A 252 -23.28 -12.18 19.59
N GLN A 253 -23.59 -13.25 20.31
CA GLN A 253 -23.82 -13.24 21.75
C GLN A 253 -22.91 -14.22 22.48
N GLU A 254 -22.42 -13.85 23.67
CA GLU A 254 -21.66 -14.76 24.53
C GLU A 254 -22.54 -15.87 25.09
N VAL A 255 -22.03 -17.10 25.07
CA VAL A 255 -22.70 -18.28 25.62
C VAL A 255 -21.74 -19.07 26.53
N GLU A 256 -22.29 -19.75 27.53
CA GLU A 256 -21.50 -20.56 28.48
C GLU A 256 -21.10 -21.92 27.91
N LYS A 257 -21.84 -22.42 26.91
CA LYS A 257 -21.67 -23.76 26.36
C LYS A 257 -22.09 -23.81 24.89
N VAL A 258 -21.34 -24.56 24.08
CA VAL A 258 -21.74 -24.99 22.73
C VAL A 258 -21.76 -26.52 22.63
N SER A 259 -22.65 -27.05 21.80
CA SER A 259 -22.85 -28.49 21.58
C SER A 259 -22.71 -28.84 20.09
N ALA A 260 -22.56 -30.13 19.80
CA ALA A 260 -22.38 -30.63 18.44
C ALA A 260 -23.41 -30.05 17.45
N GLY A 261 -22.92 -29.65 16.27
CA GLY A 261 -23.69 -29.05 15.18
C GLY A 261 -23.79 -27.52 15.22
N GLN A 262 -23.26 -26.84 16.25
CA GLN A 262 -23.33 -25.39 16.36
C GLN A 262 -22.08 -24.70 15.79
N ASP A 263 -22.30 -23.63 15.00
CA ASP A 263 -21.28 -22.64 14.66
C ASP A 263 -20.92 -21.82 15.90
N VAL A 264 -19.62 -21.57 16.08
CA VAL A 264 -19.11 -20.83 17.23
C VAL A 264 -17.86 -20.03 16.87
N LEU A 265 -17.73 -18.85 17.48
CA LEU A 265 -16.48 -18.11 17.57
C LEU A 265 -15.90 -18.32 18.97
N LEU A 266 -14.70 -18.86 19.03
CA LEU A 266 -14.05 -19.28 20.27
C LEU A 266 -12.80 -18.43 20.55
N LEU A 267 -12.69 -17.97 21.80
CA LEU A 267 -11.48 -17.36 22.34
C LEU A 267 -10.83 -18.30 23.36
N VAL A 268 -9.51 -18.41 23.28
CA VAL A 268 -8.66 -19.05 24.28
C VAL A 268 -7.65 -18.06 24.86
N ASN A 269 -7.09 -18.37 26.03
CA ASN A 269 -6.02 -17.59 26.63
C ASN A 269 -4.71 -17.63 25.81
N GLN A 270 -4.38 -18.77 25.20
CA GLN A 270 -3.19 -18.95 24.36
C GLN A 270 -3.47 -19.89 23.17
N THR A 271 -2.85 -19.65 22.02
CA THR A 271 -3.10 -20.45 20.80
C THR A 271 -1.87 -20.58 19.89
N PRO A 272 -1.68 -21.74 19.23
CA PRO A 272 -0.74 -21.88 18.13
C PRO A 272 -1.31 -21.39 16.79
N PHE A 273 -2.61 -21.10 16.68
CA PHE A 273 -3.27 -20.68 15.44
C PHE A 273 -2.96 -19.21 15.13
N TYR A 274 -2.38 -18.96 13.95
CA TYR A 274 -2.13 -17.62 13.43
C TYR A 274 -3.45 -17.00 13.00
N GLY A 275 -3.75 -15.81 13.51
CA GLY A 275 -4.89 -15.01 13.08
C GLY A 275 -4.54 -14.21 11.84
N GLU A 276 -5.43 -14.22 10.84
CA GLU A 276 -5.24 -13.51 9.57
C GLU A 276 -4.74 -12.08 9.81
N SER A 277 -3.55 -11.79 9.27
CA SER A 277 -2.89 -10.48 9.39
C SER A 277 -1.64 -10.43 8.52
N GLY A 278 -1.22 -9.20 8.14
CA GLY A 278 -0.02 -9.00 7.31
C GLY A 278 -0.14 -9.59 5.90
N GLY A 279 -1.36 -9.84 5.42
CA GLY A 279 -1.63 -10.51 4.16
C GLY A 279 -1.66 -12.04 4.24
N GLN A 280 -1.20 -12.67 5.33
CA GLN A 280 -1.30 -14.12 5.53
C GLN A 280 -2.68 -14.50 6.04
N GLU A 281 -3.33 -15.45 5.35
CA GLU A 281 -4.61 -16.05 5.78
C GLU A 281 -4.49 -16.75 7.13
N GLY A 282 -5.62 -16.81 7.84
CA GLY A 282 -5.73 -17.50 9.12
C GLY A 282 -5.51 -19.01 9.03
N ASP A 283 -5.03 -19.58 10.14
CA ASP A 283 -4.91 -21.03 10.27
C ASP A 283 -6.25 -21.72 10.44
N ARG A 284 -6.24 -23.00 10.06
CA ARG A 284 -7.30 -23.97 10.27
C ARG A 284 -6.79 -25.13 11.11
N GLY A 285 -7.69 -25.99 11.57
CA GLY A 285 -7.33 -27.16 12.34
C GLY A 285 -8.47 -27.63 13.22
N ALA A 286 -8.13 -28.17 14.39
CA ALA A 286 -9.10 -28.66 15.34
C ALA A 286 -8.72 -28.34 16.78
N ILE A 287 -9.74 -28.18 17.63
CA ILE A 287 -9.62 -27.99 19.07
C ILE A 287 -10.33 -29.13 19.77
N PHE A 288 -9.64 -29.81 20.68
CA PHE A 288 -10.12 -31.00 21.38
C PHE A 288 -10.25 -30.75 22.87
N SER A 289 -11.35 -31.18 23.49
CA SER A 289 -11.47 -31.20 24.96
C SER A 289 -11.23 -32.58 25.55
N ALA A 290 -10.78 -32.62 26.81
CA ALA A 290 -10.61 -33.86 27.55
C ALA A 290 -11.89 -34.69 27.68
N SER A 291 -13.07 -34.05 27.59
CA SER A 291 -14.38 -34.72 27.59
C SER A 291 -14.79 -35.31 26.24
N GLY A 292 -13.91 -35.31 25.23
CA GLY A 292 -14.19 -35.81 23.89
C GLY A 292 -14.95 -34.84 22.99
N GLY A 293 -14.91 -33.54 23.31
CA GLY A 293 -15.40 -32.50 22.41
C GLY A 293 -14.39 -32.24 21.29
N GLU A 294 -14.87 -32.05 20.08
CA GLU A 294 -14.07 -31.71 18.90
C GLU A 294 -14.70 -30.55 18.14
N LEU A 295 -13.97 -29.44 18.04
CA LEU A 295 -14.33 -28.25 17.27
C LEU A 295 -13.45 -28.18 16.02
N HIS A 296 -14.06 -28.17 14.83
CA HIS A 296 -13.36 -27.96 13.57
C HIS A 296 -13.24 -26.48 13.29
N VAL A 297 -12.01 -25.97 13.29
CA VAL A 297 -11.70 -24.55 13.05
C VAL A 297 -11.51 -24.33 11.56
N SER A 298 -12.42 -23.57 10.95
CA SER A 298 -12.43 -23.24 9.52
C SER A 298 -11.67 -21.96 9.20
N ASP A 299 -11.47 -21.09 10.19
CA ASP A 299 -10.73 -19.83 10.05
C ASP A 299 -10.29 -19.28 11.41
N THR A 300 -9.19 -18.52 11.43
CA THR A 300 -8.71 -17.81 12.62
C THR A 300 -8.45 -16.35 12.28
N GLN A 301 -9.12 -15.43 12.96
CA GLN A 301 -9.08 -14.00 12.69
C GLN A 301 -8.42 -13.23 13.83
N LYS A 302 -7.55 -12.26 13.50
CA LYS A 302 -6.96 -11.36 14.49
C LYS A 302 -7.83 -10.12 14.65
N LYS A 303 -8.52 -9.98 15.78
CA LYS A 303 -9.35 -8.80 16.10
C LYS A 303 -8.63 -7.90 17.09
N LEU A 304 -8.80 -6.58 16.92
CA LEU A 304 -8.26 -5.54 17.81
C LEU A 304 -6.75 -5.70 18.11
N GLY A 305 -5.97 -6.17 17.13
CA GLY A 305 -4.52 -6.30 17.23
C GLY A 305 -4.01 -7.42 18.15
N GLY A 306 -4.87 -8.20 18.82
CA GLY A 306 -4.38 -9.28 19.68
C GLY A 306 -5.40 -10.25 20.25
N LEU A 307 -6.65 -10.24 19.80
CA LEU A 307 -7.57 -11.36 20.04
C LEU A 307 -7.48 -12.33 18.85
N HIS A 308 -7.24 -13.60 19.12
CA HIS A 308 -7.28 -14.65 18.11
C HIS A 308 -8.63 -15.37 18.20
N VAL A 309 -9.51 -15.03 17.27
CA VAL A 309 -10.88 -15.57 17.21
C VAL A 309 -10.88 -16.79 16.30
N HIS A 310 -11.23 -17.95 16.84
CA HIS A 310 -11.31 -19.21 16.11
C HIS A 310 -12.76 -19.42 15.67
N SER A 311 -13.01 -19.37 14.37
CA SER A 311 -14.32 -19.64 13.78
C SER A 311 -14.41 -21.12 13.44
N GLY A 312 -15.46 -21.80 13.91
CA GLY A 312 -15.58 -23.23 13.67
C GLY A 312 -16.95 -23.81 13.97
N VAL A 313 -17.09 -25.11 13.69
CA VAL A 313 -18.30 -25.90 13.97
C VAL A 313 -17.97 -26.99 14.96
N MET A 314 -18.78 -27.10 16.01
CA MET A 314 -18.64 -28.18 17.00
C MET A 314 -19.00 -29.51 16.33
N ALA A 315 -18.01 -30.32 15.96
CA ALA A 315 -18.25 -31.58 15.25
C ALA A 315 -18.84 -32.65 16.19
N HIS A 316 -18.27 -32.78 17.39
CA HIS A 316 -18.64 -33.80 18.36
C HIS A 316 -18.63 -33.27 19.80
N GLY A 317 -19.52 -33.75 20.66
CA GLY A 317 -19.52 -33.41 22.09
C GLY A 317 -19.94 -31.97 22.39
N SER A 318 -19.29 -31.34 23.36
CA SER A 318 -19.54 -29.94 23.76
C SER A 318 -18.31 -29.28 24.34
N LEU A 319 -18.27 -27.94 24.29
CA LEU A 319 -17.28 -27.09 24.96
C LEU A 319 -17.98 -26.08 25.87
N LYS A 320 -17.35 -25.76 26.99
CA LYS A 320 -17.78 -24.71 27.93
C LYS A 320 -16.66 -23.71 28.19
N VAL A 321 -17.04 -22.51 28.61
CA VAL A 321 -16.08 -21.55 29.15
C VAL A 321 -15.39 -22.16 30.39
N GLY A 322 -14.06 -22.05 30.44
CA GLY A 322 -13.20 -22.63 31.48
C GLY A 322 -12.63 -24.01 31.15
N ASP A 323 -13.10 -24.68 30.10
CA ASP A 323 -12.58 -25.99 29.69
C ASP A 323 -11.11 -25.89 29.23
N ALA A 324 -10.30 -26.87 29.64
CA ALA A 324 -8.97 -27.08 29.07
C ALA A 324 -9.07 -27.81 27.73
N VAL A 325 -8.36 -27.31 26.73
CA VAL A 325 -8.41 -27.81 25.36
C VAL A 325 -7.02 -27.96 24.75
N GLU A 326 -6.87 -28.95 23.88
CA GLU A 326 -5.71 -29.12 23.01
C GLU A 326 -6.02 -28.51 21.64
N LEU A 327 -5.21 -27.55 21.22
CA LEU A 327 -5.29 -26.88 19.93
C LEU A 327 -4.29 -27.52 18.97
N ARG A 328 -4.76 -27.95 17.78
CA ARG A 328 -3.91 -28.52 16.72
C ARG A 328 -4.16 -27.82 15.39
N VAL A 329 -3.15 -27.12 14.89
CA VAL A 329 -3.17 -26.49 13.56
C VAL A 329 -3.07 -27.55 12.47
N ASP A 330 -3.74 -27.33 11.34
CA ASP A 330 -3.50 -28.07 10.11
C ASP A 330 -2.10 -27.77 9.58
N GLY A 331 -1.19 -28.70 9.85
CA GLY A 331 0.22 -28.55 9.47
C GLY A 331 0.45 -28.51 7.95
N GLU A 332 -0.42 -29.08 7.13
CA GLU A 332 -0.27 -29.01 5.67
C GLU A 332 -0.60 -27.61 5.15
N ARG A 333 -1.75 -27.07 5.57
CA ARG A 333 -2.12 -25.68 5.30
C ARG A 333 -1.06 -24.72 5.81
N ARG A 334 -0.60 -24.88 7.06
CA ARG A 334 0.44 -24.03 7.67
C ARG A 334 1.73 -24.03 6.86
N ARG A 335 2.16 -25.19 6.35
CA ARG A 335 3.33 -25.28 5.47
C ARG A 335 3.12 -24.49 4.18
N GLY A 336 1.95 -24.63 3.54
CA GLY A 336 1.58 -23.85 2.36
C GLY A 336 1.68 -22.34 2.61
N LEU A 337 1.12 -21.86 3.72
CA LEU A 337 1.18 -20.45 4.13
C LEU A 337 2.63 -19.98 4.35
N ARG A 338 3.44 -20.72 5.12
CA ARG A 338 4.85 -20.38 5.38
C ARG A 338 5.68 -20.29 4.11
N VAL A 339 5.47 -21.23 3.19
CA VAL A 339 6.18 -21.31 1.90
C VAL A 339 5.86 -20.08 1.05
N HIS A 340 4.58 -19.76 0.88
CA HIS A 340 4.15 -18.59 0.12
C HIS A 340 4.56 -17.27 0.80
N HIS A 341 4.46 -17.17 2.12
CA HIS A 341 4.88 -15.97 2.84
C HIS A 341 6.37 -15.69 2.67
N SER A 342 7.19 -16.73 2.84
CA SER A 342 8.64 -16.61 2.71
C SER A 342 9.05 -16.29 1.26
N ALA A 343 8.35 -16.86 0.28
CA ALA A 343 8.53 -16.50 -1.12
C ALA A 343 8.20 -15.02 -1.41
N THR A 344 7.20 -14.44 -0.76
CA THR A 344 6.86 -13.01 -0.91
C THR A 344 8.02 -12.09 -0.52
N HIS A 345 8.75 -12.39 0.55
CA HIS A 345 9.90 -11.56 0.96
C HIS A 345 11.07 -11.64 -0.01
N LEU A 346 11.40 -12.83 -0.51
CA LEU A 346 12.43 -12.99 -1.55
C LEU A 346 12.00 -12.29 -2.85
N LEU A 347 10.72 -12.40 -3.22
CA LEU A 347 10.14 -11.72 -4.38
C LEU A 347 10.23 -10.21 -4.24
N HIS A 348 9.92 -9.65 -3.07
CA HIS A 348 9.94 -8.22 -2.82
C HIS A 348 11.33 -7.63 -3.04
N GLU A 349 12.36 -8.24 -2.44
CA GLU A 349 13.74 -7.79 -2.64
C GLU A 349 14.22 -7.96 -4.10
N ALA A 350 13.91 -9.09 -4.75
CA ALA A 350 14.26 -9.32 -6.16
C ALA A 350 13.61 -8.28 -7.08
N LEU A 351 12.35 -7.91 -6.83
CA LEU A 351 11.67 -6.83 -7.55
C LEU A 351 12.35 -5.48 -7.34
N ARG A 352 12.76 -5.14 -6.11
CA ARG A 352 13.49 -3.90 -5.81
C ARG A 352 14.82 -3.83 -6.53
N ARG A 353 15.58 -4.93 -6.57
CA ARG A 353 16.87 -4.99 -7.30
C ARG A 353 16.68 -4.84 -8.80
N ARG A 354 15.67 -5.50 -9.37
CA ARG A 354 15.45 -5.48 -10.82
C ARG A 354 14.84 -4.15 -11.28
N LEU A 355 13.85 -3.64 -10.57
CA LEU A 355 13.02 -2.53 -11.01
C LEU A 355 13.42 -1.18 -10.38
N GLY A 356 14.07 -1.20 -9.21
CA GLY A 356 14.52 -0.02 -8.47
C GLY A 356 13.95 0.05 -7.04
N ASP A 357 14.63 0.82 -6.18
CA ASP A 357 14.29 0.96 -4.75
C ASP A 357 12.92 1.57 -4.47
N HIS A 358 12.27 2.19 -5.46
CA HIS A 358 10.90 2.72 -5.36
C HIS A 358 9.81 1.66 -5.30
N VAL A 359 10.14 0.41 -5.59
CA VAL A 359 9.21 -0.70 -5.41
C VAL A 359 8.94 -0.86 -3.91
N THR A 360 7.69 -0.61 -3.53
CA THR A 360 7.18 -0.77 -2.17
C THR A 360 5.88 -1.55 -2.20
N GLN A 361 5.64 -2.35 -1.16
CA GLN A 361 4.38 -3.07 -0.98
C GLN A 361 3.18 -2.09 -0.91
N LYS A 362 2.12 -2.42 -1.65
CA LYS A 362 0.80 -1.77 -1.63
C LYS A 362 -0.33 -2.71 -1.24
N GLY A 363 -0.06 -4.02 -1.23
CA GLY A 363 -1.01 -5.05 -0.84
C GLY A 363 -0.35 -6.43 -0.91
N SER A 364 -0.81 -7.35 -0.08
CA SER A 364 -0.32 -8.74 -0.05
C SER A 364 -1.47 -9.68 0.27
N LEU A 365 -1.48 -10.84 -0.37
CA LEU A 365 -2.27 -12.01 0.02
C LEU A 365 -1.34 -13.22 -0.03
N VAL A 366 -1.33 -13.98 1.06
CA VAL A 366 -0.60 -15.23 1.21
C VAL A 366 -1.63 -16.27 1.64
N ALA A 367 -2.00 -17.11 0.70
CA ALA A 367 -2.87 -18.27 0.90
C ALA A 367 -2.03 -19.56 0.90
N GLU A 368 -2.64 -20.69 1.21
CA GLU A 368 -1.94 -21.98 1.24
C GLU A 368 -1.46 -22.43 -0.15
N ASP A 369 -2.17 -22.02 -1.19
CA ASP A 369 -2.02 -22.48 -2.57
C ASP A 369 -1.50 -21.41 -3.53
N ARG A 370 -1.42 -20.14 -3.11
CA ARG A 370 -0.97 -19.02 -3.94
C ARG A 370 -0.53 -17.81 -3.13
N LEU A 371 0.19 -16.91 -3.79
CA LEU A 371 0.42 -15.56 -3.29
C LEU A 371 0.10 -14.49 -4.35
N ARG A 372 -0.22 -13.30 -3.85
CA ARG A 372 -0.45 -12.09 -4.64
C ARG A 372 0.26 -10.93 -3.97
N PHE A 373 1.06 -10.21 -4.74
CA PHE A 373 1.86 -9.11 -4.22
C PHE A 373 1.67 -7.86 -5.08
N ASP A 374 1.15 -6.80 -4.47
CA ASP A 374 0.88 -5.54 -5.14
C ASP A 374 2.00 -4.55 -4.83
N ILE A 375 2.62 -3.97 -5.85
CA ILE A 375 3.80 -3.10 -5.72
C ILE A 375 3.58 -1.72 -6.35
N SER A 376 4.24 -0.68 -5.80
CA SER A 376 4.38 0.61 -6.48
C SER A 376 5.33 0.50 -7.66
N HIS A 377 4.77 0.33 -8.84
CA HIS A 377 5.54 0.35 -10.07
C HIS A 377 4.67 0.93 -11.21
N PRO A 378 5.14 1.96 -11.94
CA PRO A 378 4.29 2.66 -12.88
C PRO A 378 4.15 2.00 -14.26
N LYS A 379 5.06 1.10 -14.61
CA LYS A 379 5.17 0.47 -15.94
C LYS A 379 4.84 -1.02 -15.84
N PRO A 380 4.40 -1.68 -16.92
CA PRO A 380 4.38 -3.13 -17.00
C PRO A 380 5.80 -3.70 -16.88
N MET A 381 5.93 -4.87 -16.25
CA MET A 381 7.20 -5.58 -16.28
C MET A 381 7.39 -6.21 -17.66
N THR A 382 8.62 -6.16 -18.18
CA THR A 382 8.94 -6.90 -19.40
C THR A 382 9.04 -8.40 -19.10
N ALA A 383 8.94 -9.24 -20.13
CA ALA A 383 9.15 -10.68 -19.97
C ALA A 383 10.56 -11.00 -19.41
N GLU A 384 11.57 -10.19 -19.77
CA GLU A 384 12.92 -10.29 -19.22
C GLU A 384 12.96 -9.95 -17.73
N ASP A 385 12.24 -8.91 -17.29
CA ASP A 385 12.16 -8.55 -15.87
C ASP A 385 11.53 -9.68 -15.06
N VAL A 386 10.43 -10.26 -15.55
CA VAL A 386 9.76 -11.39 -14.88
C VAL A 386 10.69 -12.59 -14.78
N GLN A 387 11.39 -12.94 -15.86
CA GLN A 387 12.35 -14.05 -15.86
C GLN A 387 13.53 -13.81 -14.92
N ALA A 388 14.08 -12.60 -14.89
CA ALA A 388 15.19 -12.23 -14.02
C ALA A 388 14.80 -12.34 -12.53
N VAL A 389 13.64 -11.80 -12.16
CA VAL A 389 13.10 -11.85 -10.79
C VAL A 389 12.85 -13.30 -10.37
N GLU A 390 12.17 -14.10 -11.22
CA GLU A 390 11.92 -15.51 -10.93
C GLU A 390 13.22 -16.30 -10.76
N ALA A 391 14.22 -16.05 -11.61
CA ALA A 391 15.52 -16.71 -11.53
C ALA A 391 16.27 -16.36 -10.23
N GLU A 392 16.24 -15.09 -9.82
CA GLU A 392 16.87 -14.61 -8.58
C GLU A 392 16.22 -15.22 -7.34
N VAL A 393 14.88 -15.22 -7.25
CA VAL A 393 14.16 -15.85 -6.13
C VAL A 393 14.53 -17.34 -6.04
N ASN A 394 14.49 -18.06 -7.15
CA ASN A 394 14.85 -19.48 -7.16
C ASN A 394 16.34 -19.72 -6.85
N ALA A 395 17.24 -18.77 -7.16
CA ALA A 395 18.63 -18.87 -6.74
C ALA A 395 18.77 -18.78 -5.22
N ARG A 396 18.06 -17.84 -4.58
CA ARG A 396 18.02 -17.70 -3.11
C ARG A 396 17.39 -18.88 -2.40
N ILE A 397 16.39 -19.50 -3.02
CA ILE A 397 15.82 -20.75 -2.53
C ILE A 397 16.90 -21.86 -2.53
N ARG A 398 17.65 -22.01 -3.62
CA ARG A 398 18.70 -23.04 -3.75
C ARG A 398 19.89 -22.83 -2.81
N GLU A 399 20.20 -21.59 -2.44
CA GLU A 399 21.22 -21.30 -1.41
C GLU A 399 20.86 -21.91 -0.05
N ASN A 400 19.57 -22.15 0.20
CA ASN A 400 19.07 -22.80 1.40
C ASN A 400 19.58 -22.13 2.69
N ALA A 401 19.63 -20.80 2.69
CA ALA A 401 20.08 -20.00 3.83
C ALA A 401 19.10 -20.14 5.00
N ALA A 402 19.60 -19.98 6.23
CA ALA A 402 18.74 -19.93 7.41
C ALA A 402 17.82 -18.70 7.36
N VAL A 403 16.58 -18.87 7.83
CA VAL A 403 15.66 -17.76 8.08
C VAL A 403 15.78 -17.39 9.55
N GLU A 404 16.11 -16.13 9.83
CA GLU A 404 16.32 -15.63 11.19
C GLU A 404 15.24 -14.63 11.57
N THR A 405 14.83 -14.67 12.84
CA THR A 405 13.86 -13.71 13.39
C THR A 405 14.37 -13.16 14.70
N ARG A 406 14.28 -11.84 14.88
CA ARG A 406 14.73 -11.15 16.07
C ARG A 406 13.66 -10.15 16.50
N PHE A 407 13.45 -10.04 17.80
CA PHE A 407 12.71 -8.92 18.36
C PHE A 407 13.69 -7.81 18.70
N MET A 408 13.38 -6.59 18.32
CA MET A 408 14.21 -5.41 18.56
C MET A 408 13.35 -4.15 18.55
N THR A 409 13.94 -3.03 18.93
CA THR A 409 13.28 -1.72 18.82
C THR A 409 13.17 -1.29 17.35
N PRO A 410 12.21 -0.42 17.00
CA PRO A 410 12.09 0.11 15.63
C PRO A 410 13.38 0.77 15.11
N ASP A 411 14.12 1.48 15.96
CA ASP A 411 15.37 2.16 15.58
C ASP A 411 16.47 1.14 15.26
N GLU A 412 16.63 0.10 16.09
CA GLU A 412 17.57 -1.00 15.82
C GLU A 412 17.22 -1.76 14.53
N ALA A 413 15.93 -1.92 14.23
CA ALA A 413 15.48 -2.56 13.00
C ALA A 413 15.91 -1.75 11.76
N ILE A 414 15.78 -0.42 11.81
CA ILE A 414 16.21 0.47 10.73
C ILE A 414 17.74 0.39 10.56
N GLU A 415 18.50 0.42 11.66
CA GLU A 415 19.96 0.27 11.63
C GLU A 415 20.40 -1.09 11.06
N ALA A 416 19.63 -2.15 11.32
CA ALA A 416 19.84 -3.48 10.75
C ALA A 416 19.47 -3.58 9.25
N GLY A 417 19.01 -2.50 8.63
CA GLY A 417 18.63 -2.45 7.23
C GLY A 417 17.23 -2.99 6.95
N ALA A 418 16.38 -3.12 7.97
CA ALA A 418 15.01 -3.55 7.77
C ALA A 418 14.22 -2.53 6.94
N LEU A 419 13.51 -3.03 5.94
CA LEU A 419 12.52 -2.23 5.24
C LEU A 419 11.35 -1.95 6.19
N ALA A 420 11.20 -0.69 6.57
CA ALA A 420 9.98 -0.24 7.23
C ALA A 420 8.83 -0.23 6.21
N LEU A 421 7.72 -0.89 6.54
CA LEU A 421 6.48 -0.80 5.77
C LEU A 421 5.86 0.58 6.03
N PHE A 422 6.08 1.50 5.09
CA PHE A 422 5.68 2.91 5.21
C PHE A 422 4.20 3.07 5.59
N GLY A 423 3.94 3.68 6.75
CA GLY A 423 2.59 4.08 7.19
C GLY A 423 2.00 3.28 8.35
N GLU A 424 2.67 2.23 8.83
CA GLU A 424 2.27 1.50 10.04
C GLU A 424 2.83 2.16 11.31
N LYS A 425 2.02 2.22 12.37
CA LYS A 425 2.50 2.57 13.71
C LYS A 425 3.02 1.30 14.38
N TYR A 426 4.31 1.24 14.63
CA TYR A 426 4.93 0.15 15.36
C TYR A 426 4.81 0.35 16.87
N GLY A 427 4.69 -0.74 17.61
CA GLY A 427 4.80 -0.72 19.08
C GLY A 427 6.25 -0.55 19.52
N ASP A 428 6.49 -0.65 20.82
CA ASP A 428 7.83 -0.49 21.41
C ASP A 428 8.83 -1.58 20.97
N GLU A 429 8.32 -2.71 20.50
CA GLU A 429 9.10 -3.85 20.01
C GLU A 429 8.51 -4.36 18.69
N VAL A 430 9.39 -4.69 17.74
CA VAL A 430 9.03 -5.21 16.42
C VAL A 430 9.78 -6.50 16.11
N ARG A 431 9.13 -7.37 15.33
CA ARG A 431 9.73 -8.60 14.85
C ARG A 431 10.35 -8.38 13.47
N VAL A 432 11.68 -8.45 13.41
CA VAL A 432 12.44 -8.40 12.16
C VAL A 432 12.69 -9.81 11.67
N LEU A 433 12.45 -10.03 10.39
CA LEU A 433 12.70 -11.25 9.65
C LEU A 433 13.84 -11.00 8.66
N SER A 434 14.82 -11.90 8.63
CA SER A 434 15.91 -11.89 7.66
C SER A 434 16.00 -13.22 6.93
N MET A 435 16.16 -13.20 5.60
CA MET A 435 16.31 -14.39 4.79
C MET A 435 17.04 -14.16 3.47
N GLY A 436 17.45 -15.25 2.82
CA GLY A 436 18.12 -15.21 1.52
C GLY A 436 19.64 -15.13 1.60
N GLY A 437 20.23 -15.31 2.77
CA GLY A 437 21.69 -15.37 2.95
C GLY A 437 22.36 -14.01 2.78
N GLU A 438 23.69 -14.04 2.70
CA GLU A 438 24.46 -12.81 2.54
C GLU A 438 24.17 -12.13 1.20
N ASP A 439 23.97 -10.82 1.27
CA ASP A 439 23.78 -9.97 0.11
C ASP A 439 25.10 -9.82 -0.66
N PRO A 440 25.18 -10.29 -1.92
CA PRO A 440 26.38 -10.21 -2.74
C PRO A 440 26.72 -8.77 -3.15
N VAL A 441 25.80 -7.82 -2.99
CA VAL A 441 25.97 -6.41 -3.34
C VAL A 441 26.22 -5.56 -2.09
N LYS A 442 25.46 -5.79 -1.01
CA LYS A 442 25.51 -4.98 0.23
C LYS A 442 26.31 -5.66 1.34
N GLY A 443 27.52 -6.14 1.02
CA GLY A 443 28.35 -7.04 1.84
C GLY A 443 28.18 -6.93 3.37
N GLY A 444 27.98 -8.07 4.03
CA GLY A 444 27.67 -8.17 5.45
C GLY A 444 26.18 -8.02 5.83
N GLN A 445 25.30 -7.68 4.89
CA GLN A 445 23.85 -7.63 5.11
C GLN A 445 23.15 -8.90 4.59
N GLN A 446 21.94 -9.18 5.09
CA GLN A 446 21.08 -10.24 4.59
C GLN A 446 20.34 -9.78 3.33
N PHE A 447 20.05 -10.70 2.41
CA PHE A 447 19.38 -10.40 1.14
C PHE A 447 18.05 -9.66 1.33
N SER A 448 17.12 -10.24 2.09
CA SER A 448 15.88 -9.58 2.53
C SER A 448 15.89 -9.44 4.05
N THR A 449 15.59 -8.23 4.54
CA THR A 449 15.35 -7.92 5.96
C THR A 449 14.13 -7.02 6.07
N GLU A 450 13.08 -7.51 6.72
CA GLU A 450 11.75 -6.87 6.72
C GLU A 450 11.07 -7.01 8.09
N LEU A 451 10.23 -6.03 8.44
CA LEU A 451 9.34 -6.15 9.60
C LEU A 451 8.19 -7.09 9.25
N CYS A 452 8.10 -8.24 9.92
CA CYS A 452 7.06 -9.21 9.64
C CYS A 452 6.62 -10.00 10.87
N GLY A 453 5.32 -9.93 11.15
CA GLY A 453 4.65 -10.73 12.18
C GLY A 453 4.21 -12.11 11.72
N GLY A 454 4.43 -12.48 10.46
CA GLY A 454 3.95 -13.74 9.87
C GLY A 454 4.73 -14.98 10.28
N THR A 455 4.20 -16.13 9.88
CA THR A 455 4.90 -17.41 10.00
C THR A 455 5.75 -17.69 8.76
N HIS A 456 6.98 -18.18 8.97
CA HIS A 456 7.93 -18.42 7.88
C HIS A 456 8.51 -19.83 7.95
N VAL A 457 9.15 -20.23 6.86
CA VAL A 457 9.97 -21.45 6.81
C VAL A 457 11.24 -21.30 7.67
N GLY A 458 11.88 -22.41 8.02
CA GLY A 458 13.14 -22.38 8.78
C GLY A 458 14.35 -22.08 7.89
N ARG A 459 14.30 -22.49 6.62
CA ARG A 459 15.35 -22.21 5.63
C ARG A 459 14.75 -21.90 4.27
N THR A 460 15.43 -21.10 3.45
CA THR A 460 14.91 -20.72 2.13
C THR A 460 14.69 -21.92 1.21
N GLY A 461 15.42 -23.03 1.41
CA GLY A 461 15.25 -24.26 0.63
C GLY A 461 13.90 -24.95 0.88
N ASP A 462 13.27 -24.73 2.03
CA ASP A 462 11.96 -25.30 2.36
C ASP A 462 10.84 -24.71 1.48
N ILE A 463 11.08 -23.58 0.82
CA ILE A 463 10.17 -22.97 -0.17
C ILE A 463 10.05 -23.86 -1.42
N GLY A 464 11.10 -24.59 -1.76
CA GLY A 464 11.13 -25.51 -2.91
C GLY A 464 11.27 -24.81 -4.26
N TYR A 465 10.16 -24.52 -4.92
CA TYR A 465 10.14 -23.91 -6.26
C TYR A 465 9.23 -22.70 -6.28
N PHE A 466 9.63 -21.63 -6.96
CA PHE A 466 8.86 -20.40 -7.11
C PHE A 466 8.55 -20.13 -8.58
N LYS A 467 7.30 -19.75 -8.87
CA LYS A 467 6.84 -19.47 -10.23
C LYS A 467 5.93 -18.25 -10.25
N ILE A 468 6.26 -17.25 -11.07
CA ILE A 468 5.35 -16.15 -11.39
C ILE A 468 4.36 -16.65 -12.45
N THR A 469 3.06 -16.52 -12.15
CA THR A 469 1.97 -16.95 -13.04
C THR A 469 1.33 -15.78 -13.78
N GLY A 470 1.41 -14.57 -13.22
CA GLY A 470 0.78 -13.41 -13.81
C GLY A 470 1.34 -12.07 -13.33
N GLU A 471 1.21 -11.07 -14.18
CA GLU A 471 1.56 -9.68 -13.92
C GLU A 471 0.46 -8.79 -14.53
N SER A 472 -0.14 -7.90 -13.75
CA SER A 472 -1.25 -7.06 -14.21
C SER A 472 -1.27 -5.67 -13.58
N ALA A 473 -1.92 -4.71 -14.25
CA ALA A 473 -2.18 -3.39 -13.69
C ALA A 473 -3.39 -3.46 -12.75
N LEU A 474 -3.20 -3.10 -11.48
CA LEU A 474 -4.30 -3.02 -10.52
C LEU A 474 -4.89 -1.60 -10.45
N ALA A 475 -4.02 -0.60 -10.42
CA ALA A 475 -4.39 0.81 -10.38
C ALA A 475 -3.27 1.66 -11.01
N SER A 476 -3.53 2.97 -11.18
CA SER A 476 -2.49 3.91 -11.62
C SER A 476 -1.28 3.86 -10.68
N GLY A 477 -0.14 3.39 -11.18
CA GLY A 477 1.10 3.27 -10.40
C GLY A 477 1.23 2.00 -9.55
N VAL A 478 0.29 1.06 -9.65
CA VAL A 478 0.30 -0.20 -8.88
C VAL A 478 0.21 -1.41 -9.80
N ARG A 479 1.17 -2.32 -9.69
CA ARG A 479 1.21 -3.61 -10.40
C ARG A 479 0.95 -4.74 -9.43
N ARG A 480 0.26 -5.77 -9.89
CA ARG A 480 -0.03 -7.00 -9.16
C ARG A 480 0.78 -8.14 -9.75
N ILE A 481 1.54 -8.80 -8.91
CA ILE A 481 2.25 -10.05 -9.22
C ILE A 481 1.46 -11.20 -8.61
N GLU A 482 1.15 -12.20 -9.42
CA GLU A 482 0.57 -13.47 -8.98
C GLU A 482 1.63 -14.55 -9.13
N ALA A 483 1.82 -15.34 -8.08
CA ALA A 483 2.84 -16.37 -8.06
C ALA A 483 2.43 -17.56 -7.19
N LEU A 484 3.14 -18.66 -7.39
CA LEU A 484 3.01 -19.91 -6.67
C LEU A 484 4.36 -20.30 -6.08
N ALA A 485 4.34 -20.99 -4.94
CA ALA A 485 5.53 -21.56 -4.33
C ALA A 485 5.31 -23.03 -3.92
N GLY A 486 6.40 -23.77 -3.70
CA GLY A 486 6.38 -25.17 -3.27
C GLY A 486 5.65 -26.10 -4.23
N GLN A 487 4.81 -26.97 -3.66
CA GLN A 487 4.07 -27.98 -4.43
C GLN A 487 3.10 -27.35 -5.44
N ALA A 488 2.49 -26.20 -5.13
CA ALA A 488 1.59 -25.50 -6.05
C ALA A 488 2.32 -25.07 -7.33
N ALA A 489 3.53 -24.52 -7.18
CA ALA A 489 4.36 -24.14 -8.32
C ALA A 489 4.80 -25.36 -9.16
N ALA A 490 5.20 -26.45 -8.51
CA ALA A 490 5.59 -27.68 -9.19
C ALA A 490 4.43 -28.31 -9.98
N SER A 491 3.25 -28.40 -9.36
CA SER A 491 2.02 -28.89 -10.01
C SER A 491 1.62 -28.01 -11.20
N HIS A 492 1.74 -26.68 -11.07
CA HIS A 492 1.47 -25.76 -12.18
C HIS A 492 2.41 -25.98 -13.37
N ALA A 493 3.71 -26.09 -13.12
CA ALA A 493 4.70 -26.33 -14.18
C ALA A 493 4.48 -27.68 -14.88
N ALA A 494 4.17 -28.74 -14.12
CA ALA A 494 3.83 -30.05 -14.69
C ALA A 494 2.55 -29.97 -15.56
N GLY A 495 1.53 -29.25 -15.11
CA GLY A 495 0.30 -29.02 -15.88
C GLY A 495 0.56 -28.27 -17.18
N GLN A 496 1.40 -27.23 -17.17
CA GLN A 496 1.80 -26.51 -18.38
C GLN A 496 2.55 -27.41 -19.37
N ALA A 497 3.46 -28.27 -18.88
CA ALA A 497 4.18 -29.21 -19.72
C ALA A 497 3.25 -30.24 -20.37
N SER A 498 2.26 -30.75 -19.63
CA SER A 498 1.23 -31.67 -20.17
C SER A 498 0.40 -30.99 -21.26
N ALA A 499 -0.08 -29.77 -21.01
CA ALA A 499 -0.87 -29.02 -21.98
C ALA A 499 -0.08 -28.72 -23.27
N LEU A 500 1.22 -28.42 -23.16
CA LEU A 500 2.08 -28.21 -24.33
C LEU A 500 2.28 -29.51 -25.12
N ALA A 501 2.45 -30.65 -24.44
CA ALA A 501 2.60 -31.95 -25.07
C ALA A 501 1.31 -32.44 -25.75
N GLU A 502 0.13 -32.08 -25.21
CA GLU A 502 -1.16 -32.37 -25.83
C GLU A 502 -1.44 -31.48 -27.06
N ALA A 503 -0.90 -30.26 -27.09
CA ALA A 503 -1.07 -29.32 -28.18
C ALA A 503 -0.09 -29.54 -29.36
N ALA A 504 1.06 -30.16 -29.09
CA ALA A 504 2.10 -30.50 -30.07
C ALA A 504 1.76 -31.79 -30.84
#